data_AF-A0A2V8UV73-F1
#
_entry.id   AF-A0A2V8UV73-F1
#
_cell.length_a   1.000
_cell.length_b   1.000
_cell.length_c   1.000
_cell.angle_alpha   90.00
_cell.angle_beta   90.00
_cell.angle_gamma   90.00
#
_symmetry.space_group_name_H-M   'P 1'
#
loop_
_entity.id
_entity.type
_entity.pdbx_description
1 polymer ?
#
loop_
_entity_poly.entity_id
_entity_poly.type
_entity_poly.pdbx_seq_one_letter_code
_entity_poly.pdbx_strand_id
1 'polypeptide(L)'
;MRWAFCFCFPHASRWERIGHKVVETEIHRQVPKDGGHFEQSANYHVYALDMFLFYHVLAETTDAYRARLKVMANFLDSLLGRSRRLPSFGDDDGGRFFHPHGCRDRFARATLATFAALFRKLRRGRFP
;
A
#
# COMPACT_ATOMS: atom_id res chain seq x y z
N MET A 1 -9.29 -3.95 -16.81
CA MET A 1 -8.81 -5.35 -16.89
C MET A 1 -9.13 -6.00 -15.55
N ARG A 2 -10.04 -6.98 -15.53
CA ARG A 2 -10.47 -7.67 -14.30
C ARG A 2 -9.59 -8.91 -14.17
N TRP A 3 -8.67 -8.94 -13.21
CA TRP A 3 -7.73 -10.05 -13.03
C TRP A 3 -8.53 -11.32 -12.68
N ALA A 4 -8.54 -12.27 -13.60
CA ALA A 4 -9.29 -13.51 -13.52
C ALA A 4 -8.50 -14.54 -12.70
N PHE A 5 -8.88 -14.76 -11.44
CA PHE A 5 -8.31 -15.87 -10.66
C PHE A 5 -9.35 -16.89 -10.18
N CYS A 6 -10.66 -16.55 -10.13
CA CYS A 6 -11.64 -17.40 -9.41
C CYS A 6 -13.10 -17.39 -9.93
N PHE A 7 -13.42 -16.92 -11.15
CA PHE A 7 -14.82 -16.77 -11.59
C PHE A 7 -15.66 -18.07 -11.58
N CYS A 8 -15.02 -19.24 -11.60
CA CYS A 8 -15.71 -20.52 -11.59
C CYS A 8 -16.19 -20.97 -10.19
N PHE A 9 -15.80 -20.27 -9.11
CA PHE A 9 -16.29 -20.63 -7.78
C PHE A 9 -17.67 -19.99 -7.51
N PRO A 10 -18.66 -20.76 -6.99
CA PRO A 10 -20.03 -20.28 -6.76
C PRO A 10 -20.16 -19.01 -5.92
N HIS A 11 -19.16 -18.68 -5.11
CA HIS A 11 -19.17 -17.54 -4.20
C HIS A 11 -18.09 -16.48 -4.49
N ALA A 12 -17.37 -16.58 -5.61
CA ALA A 12 -16.27 -15.67 -5.93
C ALA A 12 -16.68 -14.20 -5.93
N SER A 13 -17.79 -13.86 -6.60
CA SER A 13 -18.33 -12.49 -6.63
C SER A 13 -18.70 -11.96 -5.25
N ARG A 14 -19.14 -12.83 -4.33
CA ARG A 14 -19.44 -12.44 -2.95
C ARG A 14 -18.16 -12.11 -2.19
N TRP A 15 -17.12 -12.92 -2.34
CA TRP A 15 -15.83 -12.69 -1.68
C TRP A 15 -15.13 -11.43 -2.21
N GLU A 16 -15.14 -11.22 -3.53
CA GLU A 16 -14.61 -9.99 -4.17
C GLU A 16 -15.30 -8.75 -3.58
N ARG A 17 -16.63 -8.74 -3.53
CA ARG A 17 -17.41 -7.62 -2.98
C ARG A 17 -17.11 -7.35 -1.51
N ILE A 18 -16.97 -8.41 -0.70
CA ILE A 18 -16.64 -8.28 0.73
C ILE A 18 -15.23 -7.72 0.89
N GLY A 19 -14.23 -8.31 0.21
CA GLY A 19 -12.84 -7.87 0.25
C GLY A 19 -12.70 -6.41 -0.18
N HIS A 20 -13.34 -6.03 -1.29
CA HIS A 20 -13.36 -4.66 -1.78
C HIS A 20 -13.90 -3.69 -0.72
N LYS A 21 -15.08 -3.99 -0.15
CA LYS A 21 -15.71 -3.14 0.88
C LYS A 21 -14.82 -3.01 2.12
N VAL A 22 -14.24 -4.12 2.58
CA VAL A 22 -13.40 -4.13 3.79
C VAL A 22 -12.13 -3.31 3.56
N VAL A 23 -11.39 -3.56 2.48
CA VAL A 23 -10.11 -2.87 2.23
C VAL A 23 -10.32 -1.36 2.01
N GLU A 24 -11.37 -0.96 1.28
CA GLU A 24 -11.74 0.46 1.10
C GLU A 24 -12.09 1.14 2.43
N THR A 25 -12.69 0.41 3.38
CA THR A 25 -13.04 0.95 4.70
C THR A 25 -11.81 1.01 5.62
N GLU A 26 -11.01 -0.06 5.64
CA GLU A 26 -9.94 -0.25 6.62
C GLU A 26 -8.75 0.67 6.39
N ILE A 27 -8.45 1.07 5.15
CA ILE A 27 -7.41 2.08 4.90
C ILE A 27 -7.70 3.40 5.64
N HIS A 28 -8.96 3.74 5.85
CA HIS A 28 -9.35 4.98 6.54
C HIS A 28 -9.43 4.84 8.05
N ARG A 29 -9.60 3.60 8.55
CA ARG A 29 -9.61 3.29 9.98
C ARG A 29 -8.21 3.10 10.54
N GLN A 30 -7.36 2.41 9.80
CA GLN A 30 -6.01 2.04 10.25
C GLN A 30 -4.97 3.12 9.96
N VAL A 31 -5.32 4.11 9.15
CA VAL A 31 -4.42 5.21 8.79
C VAL A 31 -5.16 6.49 9.14
N PRO A 32 -4.66 7.33 10.06
CA PRO A 32 -5.20 8.68 10.30
C PRO A 32 -4.78 9.65 9.20
N LYS A 33 -5.25 10.90 9.29
CA LYS A 33 -5.08 11.91 8.23
C LYS A 33 -3.62 12.33 8.01
N ASP A 34 -2.73 12.01 8.96
CA ASP A 34 -1.29 12.24 8.91
C ASP A 34 -0.51 11.14 8.16
N GLY A 35 -1.13 10.00 7.88
CA GLY A 35 -0.56 8.91 7.07
C GLY A 35 0.16 7.83 7.84
N GLY A 36 0.38 7.98 9.15
CA GLY A 36 0.96 6.93 9.97
C GLY A 36 0.04 5.72 10.04
N HIS A 37 0.58 4.50 10.04
CA HIS A 37 -0.27 3.33 10.35
C HIS A 37 -0.48 3.30 11.87
N PHE A 38 -1.70 2.98 12.32
CA PHE A 38 -2.12 3.15 13.71
C PHE A 38 -1.31 2.34 14.74
N GLU A 39 -0.64 1.27 14.31
CA GLU A 39 0.20 0.45 15.20
C GLU A 39 1.53 1.14 15.57
N GLN A 40 1.86 2.28 14.95
CA GLN A 40 3.05 3.06 15.28
C GLN A 40 4.36 2.25 15.23
N SER A 41 4.44 1.30 14.29
CA SER A 41 5.66 0.55 13.96
C SER A 41 6.14 0.90 12.56
N ALA A 42 7.46 1.11 12.44
CA ALA A 42 8.07 1.38 11.14
C ALA A 42 7.90 0.21 10.17
N ASN A 43 8.06 -1.03 10.65
CA ASN A 43 7.94 -2.20 9.79
C ASN A 43 6.48 -2.46 9.39
N TYR A 44 5.54 -2.36 10.33
CA TYR A 44 4.11 -2.55 10.03
C TYR A 44 3.55 -1.47 9.11
N HIS A 45 4.05 -0.24 9.19
CA HIS A 45 3.70 0.78 8.21
C HIS A 45 4.10 0.35 6.78
N VAL A 46 5.31 -0.18 6.59
CA VAL A 46 5.75 -0.68 5.27
C VAL A 46 4.90 -1.87 4.83
N TYR A 47 4.63 -2.80 5.75
CA TYR A 47 3.79 -3.98 5.51
C TYR A 47 2.39 -3.58 5.03
N ALA A 48 1.71 -2.70 5.78
CA ALA A 48 0.38 -2.21 5.46
C ALA A 48 0.34 -1.44 4.13
N LEU A 49 1.35 -0.59 3.88
CA LEU A 49 1.42 0.15 2.62
C LEU A 49 1.58 -0.79 1.43
N ASP A 50 2.42 -1.83 1.53
CA ASP A 50 2.56 -2.84 0.47
C ASP A 50 1.22 -3.58 0.20
N MET A 51 0.47 -3.94 1.25
CA MET A 51 -0.87 -4.56 1.11
C MET A 51 -1.86 -3.65 0.38
N PHE A 52 -1.93 -2.38 0.77
CA PHE A 52 -2.85 -1.42 0.16
C PHE A 52 -2.46 -1.07 -1.30
N LEU A 53 -1.15 -0.99 -1.59
CA LEU A 53 -0.67 -0.85 -2.97
C LEU A 53 -1.02 -2.06 -3.82
N PHE A 54 -0.89 -3.27 -3.27
CA PHE A 54 -1.27 -4.48 -3.98
C PHE A 54 -2.76 -4.50 -4.33
N TYR A 55 -3.62 -4.15 -3.36
CA TYR A 55 -5.05 -4.03 -3.63
C TYR A 55 -5.35 -3.00 -4.72
N HIS A 56 -4.65 -1.86 -4.74
CA HIS A 56 -4.77 -0.86 -5.80
C HIS A 56 -4.42 -1.38 -7.20
N VAL A 57 -3.55 -2.39 -7.30
CA VAL A 57 -3.24 -3.06 -8.58
C VAL A 57 -4.36 -4.01 -9.00
N LEU A 58 -5.01 -4.66 -8.04
CA LEU A 58 -6.02 -5.70 -8.30
C LEU A 58 -7.41 -5.14 -8.60
N ALA A 59 -7.77 -4.02 -7.99
CA ALA A 59 -9.13 -3.48 -8.03
C ALA A 59 -9.18 -2.01 -8.43
N GLU A 60 -10.31 -1.59 -9.00
CA GLU A 60 -10.62 -0.17 -9.12
C GLU A 60 -10.85 0.40 -7.73
N THR A 61 -10.08 1.44 -7.39
CA THR A 61 -10.10 2.07 -6.07
C THR A 61 -10.80 3.41 -6.12
N THR A 62 -11.27 3.89 -4.97
CA THR A 62 -11.83 5.25 -4.88
C THR A 62 -10.73 6.33 -4.89
N ASP A 63 -11.10 7.58 -5.18
CA ASP A 63 -10.17 8.71 -5.03
C ASP A 63 -9.77 8.94 -3.58
N ALA A 64 -10.67 8.68 -2.64
CA ALA A 64 -10.38 8.76 -1.21
C ALA A 64 -9.30 7.74 -0.80
N TYR A 65 -9.41 6.50 -1.29
CA TYR A 65 -8.41 5.46 -1.12
C TYR A 65 -7.05 5.87 -1.67
N ARG A 66 -7.02 6.33 -2.93
CA ARG A 66 -5.80 6.82 -3.59
C ARG A 66 -5.18 8.01 -2.84
N ALA A 67 -6.00 8.92 -2.33
CA ALA A 67 -5.52 10.03 -1.53
C ALA A 67 -4.85 9.52 -0.24
N ARG A 68 -5.44 8.52 0.43
CA ARG A 68 -4.84 7.94 1.64
C ARG A 68 -3.51 7.25 1.36
N LEU A 69 -3.40 6.50 0.27
CA LEU A 69 -2.13 5.91 -0.18
C LEU A 69 -1.03 6.95 -0.37
N LYS A 70 -1.35 8.10 -0.98
CA LYS A 70 -0.40 9.20 -1.16
C LYS A 70 0.10 9.75 0.18
N VAL A 71 -0.81 9.90 1.15
CA VAL A 71 -0.42 10.39 2.49
C VAL A 71 0.45 9.37 3.22
N MET A 72 0.15 8.07 3.16
CA MET A 72 1.03 7.03 3.71
C MET A 72 2.42 7.05 3.05
N ALA A 73 2.48 7.16 1.72
CA ALA A 73 3.76 7.21 1.01
C ALA A 73 4.57 8.46 1.40
N ASN A 74 3.93 9.62 1.55
CA ASN A 74 4.58 10.84 2.03
C ASN A 74 5.08 10.72 3.48
N PHE A 75 4.30 10.06 4.35
CA PHE A 75 4.71 9.75 5.71
C PHE A 75 5.96 8.87 5.71
N LEU A 76 5.96 7.77 4.94
CA LEU A 76 7.12 6.90 4.81
C LEU A 76 8.33 7.63 4.24
N ASP A 77 8.16 8.45 3.21
CA ASP A 77 9.25 9.23 2.63
C ASP A 77 9.88 10.19 3.64
N SER A 78 9.04 10.85 4.44
CA SER A 78 9.46 11.72 5.55
C SER A 78 10.20 10.94 6.63
N LEU A 79 9.70 9.74 6.96
CA LEU A 79 10.30 8.85 7.96
C LEU A 79 11.69 8.36 7.55
N LEU A 80 11.90 8.08 6.26
CA LEU A 80 13.21 7.70 5.72
C LEU A 80 14.20 8.88 5.68
N GLY A 81 13.67 10.10 5.56
CA GLY A 81 14.46 11.33 5.48
C GLY A 81 15.58 11.27 4.44
N ARG A 82 16.67 11.98 4.72
CA ARG A 82 17.86 12.04 3.84
C ARG A 82 18.66 10.74 3.82
N SER A 83 18.65 9.98 4.91
CA SER A 83 19.42 8.73 5.01
C SER A 83 18.88 7.62 4.12
N ARG A 84 17.60 7.72 3.72
CA ARG A 84 16.85 6.67 3.00
C ARG A 84 16.86 5.34 3.74
N ARG A 85 16.94 5.39 5.07
CA ARG A 85 16.95 4.24 5.96
C ARG A 85 15.73 4.27 6.86
N LEU A 86 15.08 3.13 7.00
CA LEU A 86 13.93 2.92 7.86
C LEU A 86 14.42 2.90 9.31
N PRO A 87 13.99 3.84 10.16
CA PRO A 87 14.29 3.79 11.59
C PRO A 87 13.63 2.56 12.22
N SER A 88 14.27 2.00 13.24
CA SER A 88 13.73 0.87 13.99
C SER A 88 12.99 1.41 15.21
N PHE A 89 11.66 1.41 15.15
CA PHE A 89 10.79 1.70 16.30
C PHE A 89 9.46 0.95 16.16
N GLY A 90 8.82 0.74 17.31
CA GLY A 90 7.66 -0.13 17.44
C GLY A 90 8.03 -1.61 17.33
N ASP A 91 7.01 -2.46 17.39
CA ASP A 91 7.20 -3.91 17.28
C ASP A 91 7.58 -4.31 15.85
N ASP A 92 8.40 -5.35 15.75
CA ASP A 92 8.90 -5.81 14.47
C ASP A 92 9.13 -7.33 14.48
N ASP A 93 8.12 -8.07 14.04
CA ASP A 93 8.15 -9.53 13.84
C ASP A 93 8.92 -9.94 12.56
N GLY A 94 9.42 -8.98 11.78
CA GLY A 94 10.05 -9.22 10.49
C GLY A 94 9.08 -9.53 9.34
N GLY A 95 7.77 -9.44 9.57
CA GLY A 95 6.72 -9.67 8.59
C GLY A 95 6.82 -8.73 7.39
N ARG A 96 6.62 -9.28 6.19
CA ARG A 96 6.72 -8.57 4.90
C ARG A 96 5.64 -9.06 3.95
N PHE A 97 4.96 -8.14 3.28
CA PHE A 97 3.95 -8.51 2.29
C PHE A 97 4.58 -8.95 0.96
N PHE A 98 5.54 -8.17 0.47
CA PHE A 98 6.46 -8.60 -0.58
C PHE A 98 7.85 -8.77 0.01
N HIS A 99 8.55 -9.85 -0.35
CA HIS A 99 9.93 -10.03 0.04
C HIS A 99 10.81 -9.03 -0.72
N PRO A 100 11.43 -8.05 -0.04
CA PRO A 100 12.33 -7.12 -0.71
C PRO A 100 13.72 -7.75 -0.86
N HIS A 101 14.44 -7.37 -1.92
CA HIS A 101 15.85 -7.68 -2.04
C HIS A 101 16.69 -6.65 -1.25
N GLY A 102 17.59 -7.10 -0.37
CA GLY A 102 18.65 -6.26 0.22
C GLY A 102 18.64 -6.13 1.74
N CYS A 103 19.17 -5.02 2.26
CA CYS A 103 19.25 -4.76 3.71
C CYS A 103 17.90 -4.30 4.28
N ARG A 104 17.56 -4.78 5.48
CA ARG A 104 16.27 -4.51 6.16
C ARG A 104 15.90 -3.03 6.25
N ASP A 105 16.86 -2.22 6.67
CA ASP A 105 16.69 -0.78 6.82
C ASP A 105 16.49 -0.05 5.48
N ARG A 106 16.61 -0.72 4.34
CA ARG A 106 16.37 -0.14 3.01
C ARG A 106 15.10 -0.63 2.35
N PHE A 107 14.36 -1.54 3.00
CA PHE A 107 13.19 -2.17 2.41
C PHE A 107 12.10 -1.18 1.98
N ALA A 108 11.89 -0.12 2.76
CA ALA A 108 10.92 0.94 2.45
C ALA A 108 11.17 1.64 1.10
N ARG A 109 12.41 1.61 0.58
CA ARG A 109 12.73 2.20 -0.72
C ARG A 109 12.01 1.47 -1.87
N ALA A 110 11.88 0.14 -1.76
CA ALA A 110 11.18 -0.65 -2.75
C ALA A 110 9.69 -0.30 -2.76
N THR A 111 9.07 -0.19 -1.59
CA THR A 111 7.67 0.24 -1.43
C THR A 111 7.43 1.62 -2.03
N LEU A 112 8.30 2.60 -1.76
CA LEU A 112 8.20 3.94 -2.36
C LEU A 112 8.41 3.94 -3.87
N ALA A 113 9.32 3.10 -4.39
CA ALA A 113 9.51 2.93 -5.82
C ALA A 113 8.27 2.32 -6.50
N THR A 114 7.64 1.33 -5.87
CA THR A 114 6.37 0.73 -6.32
C THR A 114 5.26 1.77 -6.35
N PHE A 115 5.08 2.54 -5.25
CA PHE A 115 4.12 3.65 -5.21
C PHE A 115 4.38 4.64 -6.35
N ALA A 116 5.62 5.10 -6.52
CA ALA A 116 5.96 6.03 -7.59
C ALA A 116 5.63 5.46 -8.98
N ALA A 117 5.95 4.19 -9.25
CA ALA A 117 5.65 3.56 -10.53
C ALA A 117 4.14 3.48 -10.82
N LEU A 118 3.33 3.15 -9.81
CA LEU A 118 1.87 3.05 -9.93
C LEU A 118 1.23 4.43 -10.14
N PHE A 119 1.66 5.44 -9.39
CA PHE A 119 1.07 6.78 -9.45
C PHE A 119 1.65 7.68 -10.55
N ARG A 120 2.83 7.35 -11.12
CA ARG A 120 3.38 8.03 -12.31
C ARG A 120 2.68 7.58 -13.60
N LYS A 121 2.14 6.35 -13.65
CA LYS A 121 1.37 5.82 -14.78
C LYS A 121 0.01 6.49 -14.98
N LEU A 122 -0.52 7.21 -13.98
CA LEU A 122 -1.78 7.99 -14.10
C LEU A 122 -1.64 9.32 -14.87
N ARG A 123 -0.45 9.62 -15.42
CA ARG A 123 -0.22 10.74 -16.37
C ARG A 123 -0.17 10.33 -17.85
N ARG A 124 -0.64 9.12 -18.21
CA ARG A 124 -0.86 8.73 -19.61
C ARG A 124 -2.35 8.65 -19.93
N GLY A 125 -2.94 9.84 -20.05
CA GLY A 125 -4.21 10.05 -20.74
C GLY A 125 -4.07 11.30 -21.60
N ARG A 126 -4.11 11.09 -22.92
CA ARG A 126 -4.30 12.09 -23.98
C ARG A 126 -3.09 12.98 -24.31
N PHE A 127 -2.36 12.60 -25.35
CA PHE A 127 -1.80 13.58 -26.29
C PHE A 127 -2.79 13.71 -27.46
N PRO A 128 -3.02 14.92 -28.00
CA PRO A 128 -3.69 15.09 -29.29
C PRO A 128 -2.92 14.41 -30.42
#